data_AF-A0A2V8TQJ1-F1
#
_entry.id   AF-A0A2V8TQJ1-F1
#
_cell.length_a   1.000
_cell.length_b   1.000
_cell.length_c   1.000
_cell.angle_alpha   90.00
_cell.angle_beta   90.00
_cell.angle_gamma   90.00
#
_symmetry.space_group_name_H-M   'P 1'
#
loop_
_entity.id
_entity.type
_entity.pdbx_description
1 polymer ?
#
loop_
_entity_poly.entity_id
_entity_poly.type
_entity_poly.pdbx_seq_one_letter_code
_entity_poly.pdbx_strand_id
1 'polypeptide(L)'
;RMLRLFSRFREEFDHVLVDAPPCLEYADARILARNADGVILVFRANKTDKKTALAVVDQLMRDRIPIAGTILNDWDPKSGGTYGDYTYPRAYRRRGDNHSLLAFGA
;
A
#
# COMPACT_ATOMS: atom_id res chain seq x y z
N ARG A 1 -15.71 -12.53 17.09
CA ARG A 1 -14.44 -13.16 17.55
C ARG A 1 -13.23 -12.34 17.14
N MET A 2 -13.09 -11.97 15.86
CA MET A 2 -11.99 -11.14 15.35
C MET A 2 -11.77 -9.83 16.12
N LEU A 3 -12.84 -9.08 16.43
CA LEU A 3 -12.72 -7.84 17.20
C LEU A 3 -12.04 -8.01 18.57
N ARG A 4 -12.26 -9.15 19.23
CA ARG A 4 -11.60 -9.43 20.52
C ARG A 4 -10.09 -9.63 20.37
N LEU A 5 -9.63 -10.18 19.24
CA LEU A 5 -8.21 -10.30 18.94
C LEU A 5 -7.58 -8.93 18.69
N PHE A 6 -8.26 -8.07 17.93
CA PHE A 6 -7.80 -6.70 17.70
C PHE A 6 -7.69 -5.90 19.00
N SER A 7 -8.68 -5.99 19.90
CA SER A 7 -8.60 -5.35 21.22
C SER A 7 -7.39 -5.85 22.00
N ARG A 8 -7.17 -7.16 22.04
CA ARG A 8 -6.03 -7.75 22.75
C ARG A 8 -4.68 -7.35 22.15
N PHE A 9 -4.56 -7.34 20.82
CA PHE A 9 -3.31 -6.93 20.16
C PHE A 9 -3.00 -5.45 20.36
N ARG A 10 -4.02 -4.59 20.43
CA ARG A 10 -3.83 -3.18 20.79
C ARG A 10 -3.32 -2.96 22.22
N GLU A 11 -3.59 -3.90 23.13
CA GLU A 11 -3.09 -3.85 24.51
C GLU A 11 -1.67 -4.42 24.64
N GLU A 12 -1.31 -5.41 23.81
CA GLU A 12 -0.04 -6.15 23.91
C GLU A 12 1.08 -5.62 23.00
N PHE A 13 0.76 -4.84 21.95
CA PHE A 13 1.73 -4.37 20.95
C PHE A 13 1.60 -2.87 20.68
N ASP A 14 2.74 -2.20 20.47
CA ASP A 14 2.77 -0.79 20.06
C ASP A 14 2.24 -0.59 18.63
N HIS A 15 2.51 -1.56 17.75
CA HIS A 15 2.12 -1.53 16.35
C HIS A 15 1.64 -2.91 15.89
N VAL A 16 0.52 -2.94 15.16
CA VAL A 16 -0.07 -4.17 14.60
C VAL A 16 -0.20 -4.02 13.10
N LEU A 17 0.60 -4.76 12.34
CA LEU A 17 0.46 -4.85 10.89
C LEU A 17 -0.45 -6.03 10.53
N VAL A 18 -1.46 -5.75 9.72
CA VAL A 18 -2.43 -6.75 9.26
C VAL A 18 -2.27 -6.90 7.76
N ASP A 19 -1.83 -8.08 7.32
CA ASP A 19 -1.83 -8.42 5.90
C ASP A 19 -3.25 -8.80 5.46
N ALA A 20 -3.67 -8.29 4.31
CA ALA A 20 -5.03 -8.41 3.82
C ALA A 20 -5.05 -8.75 2.32
N PRO A 21 -6.06 -9.53 1.86
CA PRO A 21 -6.22 -9.82 0.44
C PRO A 21 -6.59 -8.55 -0.37
N PRO A 22 -6.57 -8.60 -1.72
CA PRO A 22 -6.91 -7.45 -2.56
C PRO A 22 -8.29 -6.83 -2.24
N CYS A 23 -8.32 -5.51 -2.02
CA CYS A 23 -9.52 -4.79 -1.54
C CYS A 23 -10.74 -4.83 -2.49
N LEU A 24 -10.53 -4.94 -3.81
CA LEU A 24 -11.64 -5.02 -4.78
C LEU A 24 -12.28 -6.40 -4.84
N GLU A 25 -11.49 -7.44 -4.65
CA GLU A 25 -11.92 -8.83 -4.88
C GLU A 25 -12.46 -9.48 -3.61
N TYR A 26 -12.01 -9.02 -2.43
CA TYR A 26 -12.31 -9.65 -1.15
C TYR A 26 -12.92 -8.67 -0.15
N ALA A 27 -14.14 -8.97 0.30
CA ALA A 27 -14.83 -8.17 1.31
C ALA A 27 -14.09 -8.14 2.66
N ASP A 28 -13.35 -9.19 3.00
CA ASP A 28 -12.62 -9.32 4.26
C ASP A 28 -11.59 -8.22 4.45
N ALA A 29 -10.93 -7.79 3.36
CA ALA A 29 -9.98 -6.68 3.39
C ALA A 29 -10.63 -5.38 3.87
N ARG A 30 -11.88 -5.10 3.43
CA ARG A 30 -12.64 -3.93 3.89
C ARG A 30 -13.04 -4.05 5.36
N ILE A 31 -13.39 -5.25 5.83
CA ILE A 31 -13.73 -5.46 7.24
C ILE A 31 -12.50 -5.21 8.12
N LEU A 32 -11.33 -5.74 7.74
CA LEU A 32 -10.07 -5.50 8.44
C LEU A 32 -9.72 -4.00 8.44
N ALA A 33 -9.79 -3.36 7.28
CA ALA A 33 -9.53 -1.94 7.11
C ALA A 33 -10.41 -1.03 7.99
N ARG A 34 -11.70 -1.36 8.17
CA ARG A 34 -12.61 -0.61 9.06
C ARG A 34 -12.27 -0.73 10.55
N ASN A 35 -11.47 -1.72 10.93
CA ASN A 35 -11.06 -1.95 12.32
C ASN A 35 -9.62 -1.49 12.58
N ALA A 36 -8.88 -1.11 11.53
CA ALA A 36 -7.54 -0.54 11.61
C ALA A 36 -7.59 0.99 11.77
N ASP A 37 -6.51 1.55 12.30
CA ASP A 37 -6.39 3.00 12.48
C ASP A 37 -6.06 3.72 11.16
N GLY A 38 -5.49 2.98 10.19
CA GLY A 38 -5.27 3.45 8.83
C GLY A 38 -4.83 2.31 7.91
N VAL A 39 -4.91 2.54 6.60
CA VAL A 39 -4.54 1.57 5.56
C VAL A 39 -3.43 2.13 4.68
N ILE A 40 -2.52 1.25 4.27
CA ILE A 40 -1.51 1.53 3.25
C ILE A 40 -1.86 0.70 2.03
N LEU A 41 -2.06 1.36 0.89
CA LEU A 41 -2.38 0.69 -0.36
C LEU A 41 -1.10 0.29 -1.09
N VAL A 42 -0.98 -0.97 -1.45
CA VAL A 42 0.16 -1.48 -2.23
C VAL A 42 -0.31 -1.78 -3.66
N PHE A 43 0.23 -1.04 -4.62
CA PHE A 43 -0.03 -1.26 -6.05
C PHE A 43 1.22 -1.81 -6.73
N ARG A 44 1.06 -2.78 -7.63
CA ARG A 44 2.19 -3.31 -8.42
C ARG A 44 2.34 -2.49 -9.70
N ALA A 45 3.54 -1.96 -9.93
CA ALA A 45 3.88 -1.26 -11.16
C ALA A 45 3.65 -2.17 -12.38
N ASN A 46 3.21 -1.57 -13.50
CA ASN A 46 2.90 -2.25 -14.75
C ASN A 46 1.87 -3.40 -14.67
N LYS A 47 1.25 -3.64 -13.50
CA LYS A 47 0.22 -4.67 -13.30
C LYS A 47 -1.11 -4.08 -12.85
N THR A 48 -1.08 -3.07 -11.99
CA THR A 48 -2.28 -2.34 -11.58
C THR A 48 -2.46 -1.12 -12.47
N ASP A 49 -3.54 -1.08 -13.26
CA ASP A 49 -3.87 0.11 -14.04
C ASP A 49 -4.40 1.26 -13.15
N LYS A 50 -4.31 2.48 -13.67
CA LYS A 50 -4.73 3.70 -12.94
C LYS A 50 -6.22 3.67 -12.56
N LYS A 51 -7.08 3.11 -13.40
CA LYS A 51 -8.54 3.08 -13.16
C LYS A 51 -8.87 2.19 -11.96
N THR A 52 -8.21 1.04 -11.88
CA THR A 52 -8.32 0.06 -10.80
C THR A 52 -7.79 0.65 -9.50
N ALA A 53 -6.65 1.34 -9.53
CA ALA A 53 -6.09 2.03 -8.36
C ALA A 53 -7.06 3.11 -7.82
N LEU A 54 -7.62 3.94 -8.70
CA LEU A 54 -8.60 4.97 -8.33
C LEU A 54 -9.89 4.36 -7.78
N ALA A 55 -10.37 3.25 -8.36
CA ALA A 55 -11.57 2.58 -7.86
C ALA A 55 -11.41 2.09 -6.41
N VAL A 56 -10.24 1.57 -6.05
CA VAL A 56 -9.92 1.19 -4.66
C VAL A 56 -9.97 2.40 -3.73
N VAL A 57 -9.31 3.49 -4.11
CA VAL A 57 -9.26 4.72 -3.31
C VAL A 57 -10.67 5.27 -3.08
N ASP A 58 -11.46 5.40 -4.14
CA ASP A 58 -12.85 5.86 -4.06
C ASP A 58 -13.69 4.98 -3.12
N GLN A 59 -13.49 3.66 -3.17
CA GLN A 59 -14.23 2.72 -2.33
C GLN A 59 -13.86 2.87 -0.86
N LEU A 60 -12.56 2.96 -0.52
CA LEU A 60 -12.11 3.17 0.86
C LEU A 60 -12.56 4.53 1.40
N MET A 61 -12.54 5.58 0.56
CA MET A 61 -13.04 6.90 0.94
C MET A 61 -14.55 6.87 1.24
N ARG A 62 -15.36 6.17 0.43
CA ARG A 62 -16.80 5.99 0.69
C ARG A 62 -17.06 5.26 2.01
N ASP A 63 -16.20 4.31 2.35
CA ASP A 63 -16.27 3.57 3.61
C ASP A 63 -15.76 4.35 4.83
N ARG A 64 -15.22 5.56 4.60
CA ARG A 64 -14.58 6.43 5.58
C ARG A 64 -13.38 5.76 6.27
N ILE A 65 -12.64 4.97 5.51
CA ILE A 65 -11.41 4.31 5.97
C ILE A 65 -10.24 5.27 5.74
N PRO A 66 -9.44 5.61 6.77
CA PRO A 66 -8.27 6.46 6.61
C PRO A 66 -7.21 5.77 5.76
N ILE A 67 -6.72 6.46 4.72
CA ILE A 67 -5.59 6.01 3.90
C ILE A 67 -4.36 6.77 4.41
N ALA A 68 -3.44 6.05 5.06
CA ALA A 68 -2.19 6.61 5.57
C ALA A 68 -1.18 6.90 4.44
N GLY A 69 -1.26 6.14 3.34
CA GLY A 69 -0.41 6.35 2.18
C GLY A 69 -0.53 5.23 1.15
N THR A 70 0.32 5.30 0.12
CA THR A 70 0.40 4.29 -0.94
C THR A 70 1.85 3.88 -1.20
N ILE A 71 2.03 2.65 -1.64
CA ILE A 71 3.31 2.07 -2.04
C ILE A 71 3.18 1.57 -3.47
N LEU A 72 4.07 2.03 -4.35
CA LEU A 72 4.26 1.44 -5.66
C LEU A 72 5.36 0.39 -5.58
N ASN A 73 4.97 -0.87 -5.66
CA ASN A 73 5.89 -2.01 -5.60
C ASN A 73 6.26 -2.51 -7.00
N ASP A 74 7.36 -3.24 -7.11
CA ASP A 74 7.80 -3.92 -8.35
C ASP A 74 8.05 -2.98 -9.53
N TRP A 75 8.45 -1.73 -9.23
CA TRP A 75 8.81 -0.76 -10.24
C TRP A 75 10.22 -1.05 -10.78
N ASP A 76 10.32 -1.35 -12.07
CA ASP A 76 11.60 -1.42 -12.78
C ASP A 76 11.87 -0.10 -13.53
N PRO A 77 12.89 0.69 -13.11
CA PRO A 77 13.27 1.94 -13.76
C PRO A 77 13.66 1.77 -15.24
N LYS A 78 14.04 0.57 -15.68
CA LYS A 78 14.46 0.28 -17.06
C LYS A 78 13.28 -0.12 -17.96
N SER A 79 12.15 -0.49 -17.36
CA SER A 79 10.92 -0.92 -18.05
C SER A 79 10.01 0.25 -18.47
N GLY A 80 10.45 1.50 -18.25
CA GLY A 80 9.67 2.70 -18.54
C GLY A 80 9.39 2.88 -20.03
N GLY A 81 8.23 2.37 -20.47
CA GLY A 81 7.59 2.80 -21.71
C GLY A 81 7.21 4.28 -21.60
N THR A 82 7.43 5.00 -22.69
CA THR A 82 7.21 6.43 -22.96
C THR A 82 6.04 7.05 -22.17
N TYR A 83 6.31 7.55 -20.96
CA TYR A 83 5.38 8.40 -20.22
C TYR A 83 6.17 9.49 -19.51
N GLY A 84 6.22 10.67 -20.13
CA GLY A 84 6.74 11.91 -19.55
C GLY A 84 8.26 11.98 -19.46
N ASP A 85 8.83 12.91 -20.21
CA ASP A 85 10.22 13.34 -20.13
C ASP A 85 10.54 13.89 -18.73
N TYR A 86 10.98 13.03 -17.81
CA TYR A 86 11.65 13.41 -16.58
C TYR A 86 12.95 12.62 -16.48
N THR A 87 13.97 13.20 -17.10
CA THR A 87 15.35 12.71 -17.07
C THR A 87 15.91 12.85 -15.66
N TYR A 88 15.86 11.77 -14.86
CA TYR A 88 16.59 11.69 -13.60
C TYR A 88 18.10 11.50 -13.88
N PRO A 89 18.98 12.32 -13.28
CA PRO A 89 20.43 12.15 -13.43
C PRO A 89 20.90 10.78 -12.94
N ARG A 90 21.67 10.10 -13.80
CA ARG A 90 22.24 8.74 -13.64
C ARG A 90 23.31 8.64 -12.53
N ALA A 91 23.00 8.95 -11.28
CA ALA A 91 23.95 8.85 -10.16
C ALA A 91 23.84 7.55 -9.33
N TYR A 92 22.72 6.83 -9.39
CA TYR A 92 22.56 5.59 -8.62
C TYR A 92 22.85 4.34 -9.46
N ARG A 93 24.13 4.20 -9.82
CA ARG A 93 24.65 2.93 -10.34
C ARG A 93 25.84 2.53 -9.49
N ARG A 94 25.60 1.75 -8.43
CA ARG A 94 26.42 0.59 -8.06
C ARG A 94 25.88 -0.14 -6.83
N ARG A 95 25.88 -1.47 -6.99
CA ARG A 95 25.82 -2.53 -5.98
C ARG A 95 24.39 -2.89 -5.54
N GLY A 96 24.03 -4.12 -5.88
CA GLY A 96 22.72 -4.68 -5.61
C GLY A 96 22.50 -4.79 -4.12
N ASP A 97 21.35 -4.31 -3.69
CA ASP A 97 20.78 -4.59 -2.39
C ASP A 97 19.26 -4.54 -2.53
N ASN A 98 18.58 -5.52 -1.94
CA ASN A 98 17.13 -5.62 -1.83
C ASN A 98 16.60 -4.60 -0.80
N HIS A 99 16.65 -3.31 -1.10
CA HIS A 99 16.16 -2.29 -0.17
C HIS A 99 14.74 -1.83 -0.54
N SER A 100 13.74 -2.46 0.07
CA SER A 100 12.40 -1.88 0.20
C SER A 100 12.44 -0.81 1.29
N LEU A 101 12.48 0.47 0.89
CA LEU A 101 12.46 1.60 1.83
C LEU A 101 11.00 1.91 2.22
N LEU A 102 10.61 1.56 3.44
CA LEU A 102 9.40 2.09 4.09
C LEU A 102 9.82 3.28 4.96
N ALA A 103 9.52 4.50 4.50
CA ALA A 103 9.71 5.71 5.29
C ALA A 103 8.34 6.16 5.84
N PHE A 104 8.19 6.16 7.16
CA PHE A 104 7.13 6.89 7.85
C PHE A 104 7.74 8.17 8.43
N GLY A 105 7.19 9.33 8.05
CA GLY A 105 7.44 10.61 8.70
C GLY A 105 6.46 10.84 9.83
N ALA A 106 6.95 11.44 10.92
CA ALA A 106 6.24 11.70 12.18
C ALA A 106 4.96 12.53 12.03
#